data_AF-A0AAU9NVP3-F1
#
_entry.id   AF-A0AAU9NVP3-F1
#
_cell.length_a   1.000
_cell.length_b   1.000
_cell.length_c   1.000
_cell.angle_alpha   90.00
_cell.angle_beta   90.00
_cell.angle_gamma   90.00
#
_symmetry.space_group_name_H-M   'P 1'
#
loop_
_entity.id
_entity.type
_entity.pdbx_description
1 polymer ?
#
loop_
_entity_poly.entity_id
_entity_poly.type
_entity_poly.pdbx_seq_one_letter_code
_entity_poly.pdbx_strand_id
1 'polypeptide(L)'
;MPPTPEQPHLNGAFYGPPIQPKTKSYYRPGRGGGGGPSCNPLTCCCSCICSCIFNLICQILITVGIFLAVVGVIFWFIFRPNVPKFHVADATLTRFTLSPTNNTLYYNLAVNMTFRNPNRRLGIYYDNIEANAIYHGQRFSSAEVQGFYLGHKKENNVSVAFKGEQLVVLGSGDKSKRFGEG
;
A
#
# COMPACT_ATOMS: atom_id res chain seq x y z
N MET A 1 2.54 -118.23 -44.21
CA MET A 1 2.43 -117.87 -42.77
C MET A 1 2.79 -116.38 -42.62
N PRO A 2 2.23 -115.67 -41.63
CA PRO A 2 1.84 -114.25 -41.65
C PRO A 2 3.01 -113.24 -41.54
N PRO A 3 2.78 -111.93 -41.76
CA PRO A 3 3.82 -110.90 -41.66
C PRO A 3 4.31 -110.70 -40.22
N THR A 4 5.61 -110.46 -40.07
CA THR A 4 6.24 -110.11 -38.79
C THR A 4 5.94 -108.64 -38.44
N PRO A 5 5.54 -108.32 -37.20
CA PRO A 5 5.16 -106.96 -36.81
C PRO A 5 6.37 -106.02 -36.67
N GLU A 6 6.20 -104.77 -37.15
CA GLU A 6 7.15 -103.68 -36.94
C GLU A 6 7.29 -103.35 -35.44
N GLN A 7 8.53 -103.16 -35.00
CA GLN A 7 8.84 -102.65 -33.67
C GLN A 7 8.79 -101.12 -33.68
N PRO A 8 8.15 -100.46 -32.69
CA PRO A 8 8.19 -99.01 -32.56
C PRO A 8 9.63 -98.57 -32.25
N HIS A 9 10.21 -97.75 -33.12
CA HIS A 9 11.48 -97.10 -32.86
C HIS A 9 11.30 -96.07 -31.72
N LEU A 10 11.86 -96.34 -30.54
CA LEU A 10 11.96 -95.34 -29.48
C LEU A 10 13.30 -94.60 -29.62
N ASN A 11 13.29 -93.46 -30.29
CA ASN A 11 14.41 -92.50 -30.25
C ASN A 11 13.86 -91.11 -29.92
N GLY A 12 14.23 -90.61 -28.74
CA GLY A 12 13.93 -89.24 -28.33
C GLY A 12 13.64 -89.18 -26.84
N ALA A 13 14.69 -89.03 -26.05
CA ALA A 13 14.59 -88.81 -24.62
C ALA A 13 13.74 -87.56 -24.34
N PHE A 14 12.53 -87.79 -23.84
CA PHE A 14 11.59 -86.74 -23.46
C PHE A 14 12.02 -86.14 -22.11
N TYR A 15 12.95 -85.19 -22.15
CA TYR A 15 13.27 -84.36 -20.99
C TYR A 15 12.31 -83.17 -20.95
N GLY A 16 11.68 -82.97 -19.79
CA GLY A 16 10.74 -81.87 -19.56
C GLY A 16 11.37 -80.48 -19.77
N PRO A 17 10.55 -79.42 -19.84
CA PRO A 17 11.01 -78.08 -20.15
C PRO A 17 12.09 -77.61 -19.14
N PRO A 18 13.08 -76.81 -19.59
CA PRO A 18 14.16 -76.36 -18.73
C PRO A 18 13.63 -75.55 -17.54
N ILE A 19 14.07 -75.90 -16.33
CA ILE A 19 13.78 -75.13 -15.11
C ILE A 19 14.53 -73.80 -15.21
N GLN A 20 13.80 -72.70 -15.19
CA GLN A 20 14.37 -71.35 -15.34
C GLN A 20 15.16 -70.98 -14.07
N PRO A 21 16.39 -70.44 -14.17
CA PRO A 21 17.12 -69.99 -12.99
C PRO A 21 16.38 -68.82 -12.34
N LYS A 22 16.28 -68.83 -11.00
CA LYS A 22 15.73 -67.70 -10.22
C LYS A 22 16.57 -66.44 -10.47
N THR A 23 16.07 -65.52 -11.29
CA THR A 23 16.66 -64.20 -11.46
C THR A 23 16.53 -63.41 -10.16
N LYS A 24 17.67 -63.04 -9.55
CA LYS A 24 17.68 -62.07 -8.45
C LYS A 24 17.25 -60.71 -8.98
N SER A 25 16.13 -60.20 -8.48
CA SER A 25 15.62 -58.86 -8.77
C SER A 25 16.47 -57.81 -8.05
N TYR A 26 17.36 -57.15 -8.77
CA TYR A 26 17.87 -55.86 -8.31
C TYR A 26 16.84 -54.78 -8.67
N TYR A 27 16.22 -54.21 -7.63
CA TYR A 27 15.40 -53.02 -7.79
C TYR A 27 16.33 -51.84 -8.09
N ARG A 28 16.40 -51.46 -9.37
CA ARG A 28 17.04 -50.21 -9.80
C ARG A 28 15.93 -49.16 -9.82
N PRO A 29 15.98 -48.10 -9.00
CA PRO A 29 14.97 -47.06 -9.06
C PRO A 29 15.07 -46.38 -10.43
N GLY A 30 14.04 -46.56 -11.24
CA GLY A 30 13.91 -45.92 -12.54
C GLY A 30 13.77 -44.41 -12.33
N ARG A 31 14.75 -43.68 -12.84
CA ARG A 31 14.71 -42.23 -13.02
C ARG A 31 13.56 -41.94 -13.99
N GLY A 32 12.44 -41.44 -13.45
CA GLY A 32 11.22 -41.15 -14.19
C GLY A 32 11.49 -40.27 -15.40
N GLY A 33 11.39 -40.89 -16.58
CA GLY A 33 11.53 -40.25 -17.87
C GLY A 33 10.41 -40.72 -18.78
N GLY A 34 9.51 -39.79 -19.10
CA GLY A 34 8.71 -39.72 -20.33
C GLY A 34 8.06 -41.02 -20.82
N GLY A 35 6.86 -41.32 -20.32
CA GLY A 35 5.91 -42.21 -20.98
C GLY A 35 4.60 -41.47 -21.20
N GLY A 36 4.47 -40.80 -22.35
CA GLY A 36 3.21 -40.16 -22.75
C GLY A 36 2.11 -41.21 -22.96
N PRO A 37 0.84 -40.88 -22.75
CA PRO A 37 -0.24 -41.80 -23.06
C PRO A 37 -0.38 -41.90 -24.58
N SER A 38 -0.62 -43.11 -25.06
CA SER A 38 -0.92 -43.46 -26.45
C SER A 38 -1.92 -42.47 -27.07
N CYS A 39 -1.42 -41.58 -27.92
CA CYS A 39 -2.21 -40.59 -28.63
C CYS A 39 -2.48 -41.07 -30.07
N ASN A 40 -3.73 -41.38 -30.38
CA ASN A 40 -4.19 -41.32 -31.77
C ASN A 40 -4.05 -39.86 -32.26
N PRO A 41 -3.56 -39.62 -33.48
CA PRO A 41 -3.16 -38.28 -33.95
C PRO A 41 -4.32 -37.29 -34.07
N LEU A 42 -5.58 -37.75 -34.01
CA LEU A 42 -6.77 -36.92 -34.20
C LEU A 42 -7.51 -36.54 -32.90
N THR A 43 -7.25 -37.21 -31.78
CA THR A 43 -8.01 -37.00 -30.52
C THR A 43 -7.18 -36.34 -29.41
N CYS A 44 -5.85 -36.36 -29.53
CA CYS A 44 -4.91 -35.82 -28.54
C CYS A 44 -4.56 -34.33 -28.77
N CYS A 45 -4.79 -33.81 -29.99
CA CYS A 45 -4.51 -32.40 -30.31
C CYS A 45 -5.40 -31.42 -29.53
N CYS A 46 -6.69 -31.68 -29.36
CA CYS A 46 -7.58 -30.73 -28.67
C CYS A 46 -7.28 -30.61 -27.16
N SER A 47 -6.87 -31.70 -26.49
CA SER A 47 -6.59 -31.66 -25.05
C SER A 47 -5.25 -30.95 -24.76
N CYS A 48 -4.22 -31.24 -25.56
CA CYS A 48 -2.93 -30.56 -25.43
C CYS A 48 -3.01 -29.07 -25.82
N ILE A 49 -3.72 -28.71 -26.89
CA ILE A 49 -3.84 -27.31 -27.33
C ILE A 49 -4.65 -26.50 -26.31
N CYS A 50 -5.76 -27.02 -25.80
CA CYS A 50 -6.53 -26.33 -24.75
C CYS A 50 -5.74 -26.17 -23.45
N SER A 51 -5.00 -27.21 -23.02
CA SER A 51 -4.14 -27.10 -21.82
C SER A 51 -2.94 -26.17 -22.02
N CYS A 52 -2.34 -26.12 -23.22
CA CYS A 52 -1.26 -25.19 -23.53
C CYS A 52 -1.75 -23.75 -23.60
N ILE A 53 -2.88 -23.49 -24.25
CA ILE A 53 -3.50 -22.16 -24.32
C ILE A 53 -3.92 -21.70 -22.93
N PHE A 54 -4.53 -22.57 -22.12
CA PHE A 54 -4.91 -22.23 -20.74
C PHE A 54 -3.69 -21.91 -19.88
N ASN A 55 -2.62 -22.71 -19.95
CA ASN A 55 -1.37 -22.40 -19.24
C ASN A 55 -0.73 -21.09 -19.71
N LEU A 56 -0.75 -20.79 -21.01
CA LEU A 56 -0.25 -19.55 -21.57
C LEU A 56 -1.07 -18.35 -21.11
N ILE A 57 -2.40 -18.46 -21.09
CA ILE A 57 -3.31 -17.44 -20.56
C ILE A 57 -3.07 -17.23 -19.07
N CYS A 58 -2.99 -18.30 -18.27
CA CYS A 58 -2.69 -18.21 -16.84
C CYS A 58 -1.34 -17.55 -16.58
N GLN A 59 -0.31 -17.89 -17.36
CA GLN A 59 1.01 -17.26 -17.24
C GLN A 59 0.95 -15.76 -17.58
N ILE A 60 0.20 -15.35 -18.61
CA ILE A 60 -0.03 -13.93 -18.93
C ILE A 60 -0.76 -13.24 -17.79
N LEU A 61 -1.84 -13.83 -17.26
CA LEU A 61 -2.60 -13.24 -16.17
C LEU A 61 -1.77 -13.10 -14.89
N ILE A 62 -0.95 -14.09 -14.56
CA ILE A 62 -0.04 -14.04 -13.41
C ILE A 62 1.02 -12.97 -13.61
N THR A 63 1.63 -12.89 -14.79
CA THR A 63 2.67 -11.87 -15.07
C THR A 63 2.09 -10.46 -15.03
N VAL A 64 0.91 -10.24 -15.61
CA VAL A 64 0.18 -8.97 -15.50
C VAL A 64 -0.19 -8.67 -14.05
N GLY A 65 -0.68 -9.65 -13.30
CA GLY A 65 -1.01 -9.50 -11.88
C GLY A 65 0.20 -9.10 -11.03
N ILE A 66 1.34 -9.75 -11.24
CA ILE A 66 2.61 -9.40 -10.57
C ILE A 66 3.04 -7.99 -10.98
N PHE A 67 2.95 -7.64 -12.27
CA PHE A 67 3.31 -6.31 -12.74
C PHE A 67 2.44 -5.22 -12.08
N LEU A 68 1.13 -5.40 -12.04
CA LEU A 68 0.21 -4.48 -11.37
C LEU A 68 0.47 -4.39 -9.86
N ALA A 69 0.78 -5.51 -9.20
CA ALA A 69 1.14 -5.52 -7.79
C ALA A 69 2.43 -4.73 -7.53
N VAL A 70 3.46 -4.93 -8.35
CA VAL A 70 4.73 -4.18 -8.26
C VAL A 70 4.50 -2.69 -8.49
N VAL A 71 3.74 -2.33 -9.53
CA VAL A 71 3.37 -0.94 -9.80
C VAL A 71 2.60 -0.34 -8.62
N GLY A 72 1.63 -1.07 -8.07
CA GLY A 72 0.87 -0.66 -6.88
C GLY A 72 1.75 -0.44 -5.65
N VAL A 73 2.72 -1.32 -5.39
CA VAL A 73 3.69 -1.18 -4.29
C VAL A 73 4.60 0.04 -4.50
N ILE A 74 5.07 0.27 -5.72
CA ILE A 74 5.88 1.44 -6.07
C ILE A 74 5.06 2.71 -5.86
N PHE A 75 3.82 2.74 -6.36
CA PHE A 75 2.91 3.85 -6.14
C PHE A 75 2.63 4.07 -4.67
N TRP A 76 2.34 3.03 -3.89
CA TRP A 76 2.18 3.13 -2.44
C TRP A 76 3.40 3.74 -1.76
N PHE A 77 4.61 3.33 -2.16
CA PHE A 77 5.85 3.85 -1.59
C PHE A 77 6.08 5.32 -1.95
N ILE A 78 5.74 5.74 -3.18
CA ILE A 78 5.85 7.13 -3.63
C ILE A 78 4.76 7.99 -2.97
N PHE A 79 3.53 7.49 -2.95
CA PHE A 79 2.36 8.17 -2.43
C PHE A 79 2.25 8.13 -0.92
N ARG A 80 3.10 7.41 -0.18
CA ARG A 80 3.15 7.52 1.28
C ARG A 80 3.77 8.89 1.63
N PRO A 81 2.98 9.97 1.75
CA PRO A 81 3.54 11.28 1.97
C PRO A 81 3.92 11.28 3.45
N ASN A 82 5.17 11.61 3.78
CA ASN A 82 5.44 11.95 5.17
C ASN A 82 4.60 13.18 5.48
N VAL A 83 3.66 13.05 6.42
CA VAL A 83 2.76 14.13 6.83
C VAL A 83 3.60 15.38 7.13
N PRO A 84 3.35 16.50 6.43
CA PRO A 84 4.07 17.73 6.68
C PRO A 84 3.83 18.16 8.13
N LYS A 85 4.91 18.48 8.83
CA LYS A 85 4.84 18.96 10.22
C LYS A 85 4.78 20.48 10.17
N PHE A 86 3.72 21.04 10.75
CA PHE A 86 3.52 22.47 10.88
C PHE A 86 3.81 22.86 12.32
N HIS A 87 4.61 23.90 12.53
CA HIS A 87 4.88 24.46 13.84
C HIS A 87 4.58 25.96 13.82
N VAL A 88 3.86 26.43 14.83
CA VAL A 88 3.72 27.87 15.06
C VAL A 88 5.04 28.36 15.64
N ALA A 89 5.70 29.28 14.96
CA ALA A 89 7.00 29.79 15.37
C ALA A 89 6.85 30.82 16.49
N ASP A 90 5.98 31.82 16.28
CA ASP A 90 5.80 32.92 17.23
C ASP A 90 4.40 33.54 17.11
N ALA A 91 3.92 34.16 18.18
CA ALA A 91 2.72 34.99 18.17
C ALA A 91 3.01 36.29 18.93
N THR A 92 2.81 37.42 18.26
CA THR A 92 3.05 38.77 18.78
C THR A 92 1.76 39.57 18.80
N LEU A 93 1.32 39.98 19.98
CA LEU A 93 0.17 40.86 20.16
C LEU A 93 0.66 42.31 20.20
N THR A 94 0.43 43.06 19.13
CA THR A 94 0.93 44.44 18.97
C THR A 94 -0.06 45.48 19.49
N ARG A 95 -1.35 45.16 19.53
CA ARG A 95 -2.39 46.06 20.06
C ARG A 95 -3.42 45.25 20.82
N PHE A 96 -3.73 45.71 22.02
CA PHE A 96 -4.84 45.25 22.84
C PHE A 96 -5.32 46.44 23.67
N THR A 97 -6.31 47.16 23.15
CA THR A 97 -6.78 48.41 23.77
C THR A 97 -8.29 48.36 23.88
N LEU A 98 -8.79 48.44 25.11
CA LEU A 98 -10.21 48.60 25.40
C LEU A 98 -10.53 50.10 25.43
N SER A 99 -11.39 50.56 24.53
CA SER A 99 -11.90 51.93 24.57
C SER A 99 -12.92 52.06 25.69
N PRO A 100 -12.66 52.87 26.73
CA PRO A 100 -13.58 53.03 27.85
C PRO A 100 -14.88 53.75 27.47
N THR A 101 -14.90 54.46 26.34
CA THR A 101 -16.07 55.23 25.87
C THR A 101 -17.09 54.37 25.14
N ASN A 102 -16.62 53.39 24.34
CA ASN A 102 -17.48 52.58 23.47
C ASN A 102 -17.44 51.08 23.80
N ASN A 103 -16.70 50.69 24.85
CA ASN A 103 -16.46 49.30 25.25
C ASN A 103 -15.94 48.41 24.11
N THR A 104 -15.28 49.01 23.12
CA THR A 104 -14.74 48.33 21.94
C THR A 104 -13.29 47.93 22.22
N LEU A 105 -13.00 46.64 22.06
CA LEU A 105 -11.66 46.09 22.10
C LEU A 105 -11.03 46.17 20.71
N TYR A 106 -9.97 46.95 20.59
CA TYR A 106 -9.10 46.98 19.43
C TYR A 106 -7.97 45.98 19.63
N TYR A 107 -7.86 45.00 18.74
CA TYR A 107 -6.78 44.01 18.79
C TYR A 107 -6.01 43.92 17.46
N ASN A 108 -4.71 43.64 17.58
CA ASN A 108 -3.83 43.35 16.44
C ASN A 108 -2.86 42.23 16.84
N LEU A 109 -3.20 41.01 16.46
CA LEU A 109 -2.44 39.80 16.73
C LEU A 109 -1.72 39.36 15.45
N ALA A 110 -0.40 39.46 15.44
CA ALA A 110 0.43 38.92 14.37
C ALA A 110 0.95 37.54 14.78
N VAL A 111 0.76 36.53 13.94
CA VAL A 111 1.20 35.15 14.15
C VAL A 111 2.18 34.76 13.05
N ASN A 112 3.35 34.28 13.45
CA ASN A 112 4.36 33.73 12.57
C ASN A 112 4.26 32.20 12.61
N MET A 113 4.04 31.60 11.45
CA MET A 113 3.94 30.16 11.27
C MET A 113 5.08 29.68 10.37
N THR A 114 5.72 28.58 10.75
CA THR A 114 6.78 27.96 9.96
C THR A 114 6.26 26.68 9.35
N PHE A 115 6.23 26.66 8.02
CA PHE A 115 5.82 25.53 7.20
C PHE A 115 7.06 24.73 6.83
N ARG A 116 7.15 23.48 7.29
CA ARG A 116 8.28 22.59 7.03
C ARG A 116 7.85 21.40 6.18
N ASN A 117 8.48 21.24 5.02
CA ASN A 117 8.27 20.07 4.17
C ASN A 117 9.34 19.00 4.47
N PRO A 118 9.05 17.94 5.25
CA PRO A 118 10.00 16.86 5.50
C PRO A 118 10.21 15.97 4.27
N ASN A 119 9.35 16.09 3.25
CA ASN A 119 9.42 15.26 2.06
C ASN A 119 10.63 15.68 1.19
N ARG A 120 11.42 14.67 0.81
CA ARG A 120 12.61 14.85 -0.02
C ARG A 120 12.30 14.80 -1.52
N ARG A 121 11.14 14.27 -1.91
CA ARG A 121 10.82 13.93 -3.31
C ARG A 121 9.65 14.72 -3.89
N LEU A 122 8.78 15.28 -3.04
CA LEU A 122 7.60 16.03 -3.45
C LEU A 122 7.63 17.42 -2.82
N GLY A 123 7.52 18.46 -3.65
CA GLY A 123 7.19 19.82 -3.22
C GLY A 123 5.67 19.96 -3.02
N ILE A 124 5.25 20.80 -2.10
CA ILE A 124 3.84 21.03 -1.78
C ILE A 124 3.47 22.42 -2.27
N TYR A 125 2.48 22.52 -3.14
CA TYR A 125 1.90 23.80 -3.53
C TYR A 125 0.68 24.07 -2.65
N TYR A 126 0.74 25.14 -1.88
CA TYR A 126 -0.43 25.62 -1.12
C TYR A 126 -1.10 26.71 -1.95
N ASP A 127 -2.35 26.47 -2.36
CA ASP A 127 -3.08 27.39 -3.24
C ASP A 127 -3.83 28.46 -2.42
N ASN A 128 -4.77 28.01 -1.59
CA ASN A 128 -5.54 28.89 -0.70
C ASN A 128 -5.34 28.43 0.75
N ILE A 129 -4.83 29.33 1.59
CA ILE A 129 -4.63 29.10 3.02
C ILE A 129 -5.51 30.09 3.77
N GLU A 130 -6.48 29.57 4.54
CA GLU A 130 -7.28 30.39 5.45
C GLU A 130 -6.80 30.18 6.89
N ALA A 131 -6.41 31.26 7.55
CA ALA A 131 -6.05 31.26 8.96
C ALA A 131 -7.27 31.71 9.79
N ASN A 132 -7.74 30.85 10.68
CA ASN A 132 -8.91 31.11 11.52
C ASN A 132 -8.48 31.26 12.99
N ALA A 133 -8.87 32.37 13.62
CA ALA A 133 -8.63 32.61 15.03
C ALA A 133 -9.90 32.26 15.84
N ILE A 134 -9.80 31.23 16.69
CA ILE A 134 -10.91 30.64 17.43
C ILE A 134 -10.60 30.67 18.93
N TYR A 135 -11.55 31.15 19.74
CA TYR A 135 -11.48 31.16 21.19
C TYR A 135 -12.79 30.59 21.78
N HIS A 136 -12.69 29.60 22.68
CA HIS A 136 -13.87 28.91 23.26
C HIS A 136 -14.91 28.43 22.22
N GLY A 137 -14.44 27.97 21.05
CA GLY A 137 -15.32 27.50 19.97
C GLY A 137 -15.96 28.60 19.13
N GLN A 138 -15.73 29.88 19.45
CA GLN A 138 -16.18 31.01 18.63
C GLN A 138 -15.02 31.54 17.78
N ARG A 139 -15.24 31.65 16.47
CA ARG A 139 -14.31 32.32 15.55
C ARG A 139 -14.44 33.83 15.73
N PHE A 140 -13.36 34.50 16.11
CA PHE A 140 -13.35 35.95 16.29
C PHE A 140 -12.61 36.70 15.16
N SER A 141 -11.79 36.01 14.37
CA SER A 141 -11.11 36.58 13.20
C SER A 141 -10.78 35.53 12.14
N SER A 142 -10.68 35.94 10.88
CA SER A 142 -10.16 35.14 9.78
C SER A 142 -9.28 36.00 8.88
N ALA A 143 -8.20 35.41 8.37
CA ALA A 143 -7.27 36.06 7.47
C ALA A 143 -6.86 35.09 6.36
N GLU A 144 -6.87 35.58 5.13
CA GLU A 144 -6.38 34.83 3.98
C GLU A 144 -4.87 35.02 3.84
N VAL A 145 -4.19 33.93 3.50
CA VAL A 145 -2.75 33.89 3.35
C VAL A 145 -2.43 33.50 1.92
N GLN A 146 -1.56 34.28 1.29
CA GLN A 146 -1.18 34.02 -0.10
C GLN A 146 -0.54 32.64 -0.23
N GLY A 147 -1.02 31.88 -1.20
CA GLY A 147 -0.47 30.59 -1.56
C GLY A 147 1.02 30.67 -1.90
N PHE A 148 1.75 29.61 -1.58
CA PHE A 148 3.17 29.52 -1.88
C PHE A 148 3.60 28.08 -2.18
N TYR A 149 4.67 27.96 -2.97
CA TYR A 149 5.30 26.69 -3.24
C TYR A 149 6.35 26.36 -2.18
N LEU A 150 6.15 25.26 -1.47
CA LEU A 150 7.10 24.73 -0.50
C LEU A 150 7.92 23.60 -1.13
N GLY A 151 9.14 23.94 -1.54
CA GLY A 151 10.07 22.99 -2.15
C GLY A 151 10.48 21.83 -1.23
N HIS A 152 11.25 20.89 -1.77
CA HIS A 152 11.72 19.70 -1.06
C HIS A 152 12.72 20.06 0.06
N LYS A 153 12.50 19.53 1.28
CA LYS A 153 13.28 19.85 2.50
C LYS A 153 13.41 21.36 2.78
N LYS A 154 12.47 22.16 2.30
CA LYS A 154 12.47 23.61 2.54
C LYS A 154 11.53 23.95 3.68
N GLU A 155 11.87 25.06 4.30
CA GLU A 155 11.08 25.71 5.33
C GLU A 155 10.71 27.09 4.78
N ASN A 156 9.47 27.49 5.01
CA ASN A 156 9.00 28.82 4.67
C ASN A 156 8.30 29.44 5.87
N ASN A 157 8.62 30.70 6.15
CA ASN A 157 8.03 31.44 7.25
C ASN A 157 6.94 32.35 6.71
N VAL A 158 5.77 32.27 7.31
CA VAL A 158 4.58 32.98 6.87
C VAL A 158 3.99 33.73 8.04
N SER A 159 3.83 35.04 7.88
CA SER A 159 3.30 35.93 8.90
C SER A 159 1.87 36.32 8.55
N VAL A 160 0.97 36.22 9.51
CA VAL A 160 -0.46 36.54 9.36
C VAL A 160 -0.87 37.49 10.45
N ALA A 161 -1.64 38.54 10.11
CA ALA A 161 -2.12 39.51 11.08
C ALA A 161 -3.65 39.45 11.20
N PHE A 162 -4.13 39.21 12.41
CA PHE A 162 -5.54 39.30 12.79
C PHE A 162 -5.79 40.66 13.41
N LYS A 163 -6.49 41.52 12.68
CA LYS A 163 -6.90 42.85 13.13
C LYS A 163 -8.41 42.88 13.24
N GLY A 164 -8.91 43.39 14.35
CA GLY A 164 -10.35 43.54 14.52
C GLY A 164 -10.74 44.43 15.68
N GLU A 165 -12.02 44.76 15.66
CA GLU A 165 -12.71 45.55 16.68
C GLU A 165 -13.85 44.70 17.20
N GLN A 166 -13.78 44.33 18.48
CA GLN A 166 -14.79 43.51 19.12
C GLN A 166 -15.48 44.33 20.21
N LEU A 167 -16.79 44.49 20.12
CA LEU A 167 -17.57 45.05 21.23
C LEU A 167 -17.54 44.05 22.39
N VAL A 168 -16.97 44.46 23.52
CA VAL A 168 -16.98 43.66 24.73
C VAL A 168 -18.16 44.14 25.56
N VAL A 169 -19.08 43.25 25.93
CA VAL A 169 -20.10 43.56 26.92
C VAL A 169 -19.49 43.21 28.27
N LEU A 170 -18.91 44.21 28.95
CA LEU A 170 -18.45 44.03 30.32
C LEU A 170 -19.71 43.91 31.20
N GLY A 171 -20.09 42.68 31.54
CA GLY A 171 -21.09 42.47 32.59
C GLY A 171 -20.56 43.06 33.89
N SER A 172 -21.35 43.94 34.52
CA SER A 172 -21.00 44.69 35.75
C SER A 172 -20.79 43.81 37.01
N GLY A 173 -20.38 42.55 36.88
CA GLY A 173 -20.37 41.53 37.95
C GLY A 173 -19.04 41.26 38.67
N ASP A 174 -17.88 41.65 38.13
CA ASP A 174 -16.57 41.16 38.63
C ASP A 174 -15.75 42.19 39.43
N LYS A 175 -16.36 43.26 39.96
CA LYS A 175 -15.64 44.27 40.76
C LYS A 175 -15.74 44.15 42.28
N SER A 176 -16.46 43.18 42.87
CA SER A 176 -16.80 43.26 44.31
C SER A 176 -16.24 42.19 45.26
N LYS A 177 -15.33 41.30 44.88
CA LYS A 177 -14.93 40.18 45.78
C LYS A 177 -13.47 40.10 46.22
N ARG A 178 -12.67 41.17 46.14
CA ARG A 178 -11.25 41.11 46.56
C ARG A 178 -10.74 42.25 47.46
N PHE A 179 -11.62 42.99 48.12
CA PHE A 179 -11.18 43.87 49.20
C PHE A 179 -12.17 43.77 50.37
N GLY A 180 -11.78 43.03 51.41
CA GLY A 180 -12.55 42.98 52.65
C GLY A 180 -12.35 41.70 53.45
N GLU A 181 -11.11 41.39 53.86
CA GLU A 181 -10.86 40.61 55.08
C GLU A 181 -9.64 41.21 55.78
N GLY A 182 -9.89 41.77 56.96
CA GLY A 182 -8.96 42.37 57.91
C GLY A 182 -9.72 42.60 59.20
#